data_AF-A0A0S8JJ60-F1
#
_entry.id   AF-A0A0S8JJ60-F1
#
_cell.length_a   1.000
_cell.length_b   1.000
_cell.length_c   1.000
_cell.angle_alpha   90.00
_cell.angle_beta   90.00
_cell.angle_gamma   90.00
#
_symmetry.space_group_name_H-M   'P 1'
#
loop_
_entity.id
_entity.type
_entity.pdbx_description
1 polymer ?
#
loop_
_entity_poly.entity_id
_entity_poly.type
_entity_poly.pdbx_seq_one_letter_code
_entity_poly.pdbx_strand_id
1 'polypeptide(L)'
;MAKKRLIALLIALNIILVGVVLVQQCHLAGRTTMSAGALLRPADARTASVFAADPSENPIVAAANLVSPAVVAVGGKISRVTYYVDPFFEGFFWPYFARPAEQRIEVPFLGSGILIDGEGHLVTNVHVVERVVDPFVTLNDGRRVAAQLLDKDNRVDVALLKADLKKPPFATMGDSDSL
;
A
#
# COMPACT_ATOMS: atom_id res chain seq x y z
N MET A 1 39.39 25.77 -29.39
CA MET A 1 38.90 24.52 -30.05
C MET A 1 39.00 23.26 -29.17
N ALA A 2 39.91 23.18 -28.18
CA ALA A 2 40.10 21.96 -27.36
C ALA A 2 38.93 21.58 -26.43
N LYS A 3 38.25 22.54 -25.80
CA LYS A 3 37.15 22.26 -24.83
C LYS A 3 35.93 21.56 -25.46
N LYS A 4 35.57 21.89 -26.71
CA LYS A 4 34.43 21.26 -27.41
C LYS A 4 34.70 19.79 -27.76
N ARG A 5 35.96 19.44 -28.04
CA ARG A 5 36.39 18.05 -28.31
C ARG A 5 36.40 17.21 -27.02
N LEU A 6 36.75 17.80 -25.88
CA LEU A 6 36.72 17.13 -24.58
C LEU A 6 35.28 16.77 -24.15
N ILE A 7 34.33 17.69 -24.31
CA ILE A 7 32.93 17.45 -23.96
C ILE A 7 32.32 16.36 -24.85
N ALA A 8 32.60 16.37 -26.16
CA ALA A 8 32.13 15.33 -27.07
C ALA A 8 32.66 13.95 -26.69
N LEU A 9 33.91 13.86 -26.22
CA LEU A 9 34.54 12.60 -25.81
C LEU A 9 33.95 12.06 -24.49
N LEU A 10 33.61 12.94 -23.55
CA LEU A 10 32.95 12.56 -22.29
C LEU A 10 31.50 12.09 -22.51
N ILE A 11 30.78 12.68 -23.45
CA ILE A 11 29.42 12.24 -23.82
C ILE A 11 29.49 10.89 -24.53
N ALA A 12 30.40 10.70 -25.48
CA ALA A 12 30.59 9.42 -26.16
C ALA A 12 30.97 8.31 -25.18
N LEU A 13 31.85 8.59 -24.21
CA LEU A 13 32.23 7.64 -23.18
C LEU A 13 31.04 7.26 -22.27
N ASN A 14 30.18 8.21 -21.91
CA ASN A 14 28.96 7.93 -21.12
C ASN A 14 27.97 7.07 -21.90
N ILE A 15 27.76 7.34 -23.19
CA ILE A 15 26.83 6.55 -24.03
C ILE A 15 27.33 5.10 -24.16
N ILE A 16 28.64 4.91 -24.34
CA ILE A 16 29.24 3.57 -24.39
C ILE A 16 29.08 2.85 -23.04
N LEU A 17 29.31 3.56 -21.93
CA LEU A 17 29.18 2.99 -20.59
C LEU A 17 27.74 2.53 -20.29
N VAL A 18 26.74 3.36 -20.63
CA VAL A 18 25.31 3.02 -20.48
C VAL A 18 24.92 1.84 -21.39
N GLY A 19 25.44 1.81 -22.62
CA GLY A 19 25.21 0.70 -23.55
C GLY A 19 25.72 -0.64 -23.03
N VAL A 20 26.90 -0.68 -22.41
CA VAL A 20 27.48 -1.92 -21.84
C VAL A 20 26.65 -2.42 -20.64
N VAL A 21 26.14 -1.53 -19.80
CA VAL A 21 25.30 -1.88 -18.63
C VAL A 21 23.96 -2.49 -19.07
N LEU A 22 23.33 -1.94 -20.12
CA LEU A 22 22.07 -2.47 -20.67
C LEU A 22 22.25 -3.87 -21.30
N VAL A 23 23.38 -4.12 -21.97
CA VAL A 23 23.69 -5.45 -22.55
C VAL A 23 23.91 -6.50 -21.46
N GLN A 24 24.51 -6.15 -20.31
CA GLN A 24 24.68 -7.08 -19.19
C GLN A 24 23.35 -7.49 -18.53
N GLN A 25 22.34 -6.62 -18.50
CA GLN A 25 21.02 -6.95 -17.98
C GLN A 25 20.24 -7.93 -18.88
N CYS A 26 20.50 -7.92 -20.18
CA CYS A 26 19.91 -8.88 -21.12
C CYS A 26 20.52 -10.30 -20.99
N HIS A 27 21.75 -10.43 -20.50
CA HIS A 27 22.43 -11.73 -20.39
C HIS A 27 22.03 -12.55 -19.15
N LEU A 28 21.34 -11.94 -18.17
CA LEU A 28 20.83 -12.61 -16.97
C LEU A 28 19.39 -13.16 -17.13
N ALA A 29 18.65 -12.72 -18.16
CA ALA A 29 17.28 -13.15 -18.41
C ALA A 29 17.15 -14.47 -19.21
N GLY A 30 18.27 -15.04 -19.68
CA GLY A 30 18.29 -16.19 -20.60
C GLY A 30 18.53 -17.57 -19.98
N ARG A 31 18.54 -17.70 -18.65
CA ARG A 31 18.76 -18.99 -17.97
C ARG A 31 17.73 -19.23 -16.86
N THR A 32 16.56 -19.69 -17.25
CA THR A 32 15.76 -20.59 -16.39
C THR A 32 14.92 -21.49 -17.27
N THR A 33 15.31 -22.75 -17.27
CA THR A 33 14.68 -23.88 -17.93
C THR A 33 13.29 -24.13 -17.38
N MET A 34 12.32 -24.31 -18.28
CA MET A 34 11.03 -24.94 -18.00
C MET A 34 11.26 -26.31 -17.34
N SER A 35 10.56 -26.56 -16.23
CA SER A 35 10.28 -27.92 -15.77
C SER A 35 8.76 -28.07 -15.68
N ALA A 36 8.21 -28.75 -16.67
CA ALA A 36 6.85 -29.27 -16.66
C ALA A 36 6.91 -30.70 -16.09
N GLY A 37 6.14 -30.97 -15.05
CA GLY A 37 5.92 -32.35 -14.60
C GLY A 37 5.67 -32.51 -13.11
N ALA A 38 4.39 -32.71 -12.79
CA ALA A 38 3.85 -33.55 -11.71
C ALA A 38 4.28 -33.24 -10.26
N LEU A 39 3.30 -32.89 -9.43
CA LEU A 39 2.62 -33.87 -8.57
C LEU A 39 1.46 -33.17 -7.86
N LEU A 40 0.26 -33.74 -8.01
CA LEU A 40 -0.88 -33.50 -7.13
C LEU A 40 -0.45 -33.81 -5.70
N ARG A 41 -0.09 -32.76 -4.96
CA ARG A 41 0.13 -32.83 -3.53
C ARG A 41 -1.25 -32.70 -2.89
N PRO A 42 -1.73 -33.69 -2.12
CA PRO A 42 -2.96 -33.51 -1.37
C PRO A 42 -2.77 -32.29 -0.47
N ALA A 43 -3.79 -31.43 -0.44
CA ALA A 43 -3.86 -30.29 0.47
C ALA A 43 -3.47 -30.78 1.87
N ASP A 44 -2.44 -30.16 2.44
CA ASP A 44 -1.98 -30.44 3.78
C ASP A 44 -3.19 -30.50 4.73
N ALA A 45 -3.40 -31.66 5.35
CA ALA A 45 -4.43 -31.93 6.35
C ALA A 45 -4.21 -31.15 7.67
N ARG A 46 -3.59 -29.97 7.60
CA ARG A 46 -3.44 -29.03 8.73
C ARG A 46 -4.69 -28.17 8.94
N THR A 47 -5.62 -28.18 7.98
CA THR A 47 -6.88 -27.40 8.07
C THR A 47 -7.93 -28.07 8.95
N ALA A 48 -7.79 -29.34 9.33
CA ALA A 48 -8.80 -30.05 10.11
C ALA A 48 -8.69 -29.87 11.63
N SER A 49 -7.62 -29.26 12.17
CA SER A 49 -7.41 -29.22 13.63
C SER A 49 -7.61 -27.85 14.28
N VAL A 50 -8.10 -26.83 13.58
CA VAL A 50 -8.36 -25.52 14.22
C VAL A 50 -9.57 -25.58 15.16
N PHE A 51 -10.48 -26.54 14.98
CA PHE A 51 -11.55 -26.84 15.93
C PHE A 51 -11.13 -27.79 17.06
N ALA A 52 -9.89 -28.28 17.06
CA ALA A 52 -9.28 -28.87 18.25
C ALA A 52 -8.65 -27.75 19.10
N ALA A 53 -9.43 -26.70 19.37
CA ALA A 53 -9.11 -25.77 20.42
C ALA A 53 -9.13 -26.55 21.75
N ASP A 54 -8.13 -26.30 22.60
CA ASP A 54 -8.15 -26.76 23.98
C ASP A 54 -9.50 -26.32 24.59
N PRO A 55 -10.33 -27.22 25.16
CA PRO A 55 -11.62 -26.86 25.75
C PRO A 55 -11.53 -25.77 26.84
N SER A 56 -10.32 -25.45 27.29
CA SER A 56 -10.02 -24.37 28.23
C SER A 56 -9.79 -22.99 27.60
N GLU A 57 -9.60 -22.88 26.28
CA GLU A 57 -9.43 -21.59 25.59
C GLU A 57 -10.76 -21.03 25.07
N ASN A 58 -10.97 -19.73 25.31
CA ASN A 58 -12.14 -19.02 24.79
C ASN A 58 -12.03 -18.92 23.25
N PRO A 59 -12.99 -19.50 22.48
CA PRO A 59 -12.89 -19.56 21.01
C PRO A 59 -12.84 -18.18 20.35
N ILE A 60 -13.41 -17.16 20.98
CA ILE A 60 -13.34 -15.77 20.52
C ILE A 60 -11.91 -15.24 20.62
N VAL A 61 -11.22 -15.56 21.73
CA VAL A 61 -9.82 -15.14 21.96
C VAL A 61 -8.88 -15.86 20.99
N ALA A 62 -9.12 -17.15 20.74
CA ALA A 62 -8.37 -17.91 19.75
C ALA A 62 -8.49 -17.31 18.35
N ALA A 63 -9.72 -16.99 17.91
CA ALA A 63 -9.96 -16.34 16.62
C ALA A 63 -9.31 -14.95 16.53
N ALA A 64 -9.42 -14.15 17.61
CA ALA A 64 -8.79 -12.83 17.67
C ALA A 64 -7.26 -12.94 17.55
N ASN A 65 -6.62 -13.86 18.28
CA ASN A 65 -5.18 -14.05 18.22
C ASN A 65 -4.70 -14.49 16.83
N LEU A 66 -5.49 -15.28 16.13
CA LEU A 66 -5.19 -15.74 14.78
C LEU A 66 -5.22 -14.60 13.75
N VAL A 67 -6.24 -13.74 13.81
CA VAL A 67 -6.51 -12.74 12.77
C VAL A 67 -5.87 -11.38 13.08
N SER A 68 -5.70 -11.01 14.36
CA SER A 68 -5.18 -9.69 14.77
C SER A 68 -3.89 -9.26 14.06
N PRO A 69 -2.89 -10.14 13.81
CA PRO A 69 -1.69 -9.74 13.09
C PRO A 69 -1.93 -9.28 11.65
N ALA A 70 -3.00 -9.74 11.00
CA ALA A 70 -3.37 -9.37 9.63
C ALA A 70 -4.19 -8.07 9.56
N VAL A 71 -4.71 -7.59 10.69
CA VAL A 71 -5.48 -6.35 10.76
C VAL A 71 -4.54 -5.16 10.83
N VAL A 72 -4.75 -4.20 9.95
CA VAL A 72 -3.90 -3.02 9.79
C VAL A 72 -4.71 -1.73 9.87
N ALA A 73 -4.08 -0.64 10.29
CA ALA A 73 -4.71 0.68 10.20
C ALA A 73 -4.43 1.28 8.83
N VAL A 74 -5.47 1.69 8.12
CA VAL A 74 -5.39 2.38 6.83
C VAL A 74 -5.58 3.85 7.09
N GLY A 75 -4.70 4.71 6.58
CA GLY A 75 -4.83 6.14 6.77
C GLY A 75 -4.31 6.94 5.58
N GLY A 76 -4.47 8.25 5.69
CA GLY A 76 -3.83 9.19 4.79
C GLY A 76 -4.33 10.60 4.99
N LYS A 77 -4.04 11.46 4.02
CA LYS A 77 -4.22 12.90 4.16
C LYS A 77 -5.46 13.35 3.41
N ILE A 78 -6.43 13.90 4.12
CA ILE A 78 -7.52 14.61 3.46
C ILE A 78 -7.10 16.06 3.29
N SER A 79 -7.10 16.51 2.05
CA SER A 79 -6.89 17.90 1.69
C SER A 79 -8.20 18.67 1.83
N ARG A 80 -8.35 19.50 2.87
CA ARG A 80 -9.46 20.43 2.98
C ARG A 80 -8.98 21.85 2.67
N VAL A 81 -9.61 22.50 1.69
CA VAL A 81 -9.39 23.94 1.47
C VAL A 81 -10.25 24.69 2.48
N THR A 82 -9.59 25.40 3.39
CA THR A 82 -10.22 26.36 4.29
C THR A 82 -9.80 27.76 3.86
N TYR A 83 -10.77 28.67 3.82
CA TYR A 83 -10.49 30.08 3.66
C TYR A 83 -10.11 30.64 5.03
N TYR A 84 -8.82 30.94 5.19
CA TYR A 84 -8.32 31.63 6.38
C TYR A 84 -8.29 33.12 6.10
N VAL A 85 -8.86 33.88 7.01
CA VAL A 85 -8.78 35.34 7.03
C VAL A 85 -7.97 35.69 8.28
N ASP A 86 -6.87 36.40 8.08
CA ASP A 86 -6.00 36.82 9.17
C ASP A 86 -6.74 37.85 10.07
N PRO A 87 -6.87 37.59 11.38
CA PRO A 87 -7.51 38.50 12.34
C PRO A 87 -6.93 39.92 12.35
N PHE A 88 -5.67 40.10 11.93
CA PHE A 88 -5.02 41.40 11.78
C PHE A 88 -5.70 42.28 10.72
N PHE A 89 -6.33 41.67 9.71
CA PHE A 89 -7.00 42.37 8.60
C PHE A 89 -8.54 42.41 8.73
N GLU A 90 -9.13 41.95 9.85
CA GLU A 90 -10.59 41.95 10.10
C GLU A 90 -11.22 43.37 10.25
N GLY A 91 -10.53 44.43 9.81
CA GLY A 91 -10.94 45.82 9.94
C GLY A 91 -10.93 46.64 8.63
N PHE A 92 -10.73 47.95 8.79
CA PHE A 92 -10.91 49.05 7.82
C PHE A 92 -10.49 48.82 6.35
N PHE A 93 -9.51 47.95 6.07
CA PHE A 93 -9.01 47.68 4.72
C PHE A 93 -9.57 46.41 4.06
N TRP A 94 -10.58 45.78 4.66
CA TRP A 94 -11.25 44.57 4.18
C TRP A 94 -11.54 44.55 2.66
N PRO A 95 -12.12 45.61 2.05
CA PRO A 95 -12.45 45.57 0.62
C PRO A 95 -11.23 45.63 -0.31
N TYR A 96 -10.06 46.02 0.20
CA TYR A 96 -8.86 46.30 -0.59
C TYR A 96 -7.79 45.21 -0.49
N PHE A 97 -7.69 44.49 0.65
CA PHE A 97 -6.65 43.47 0.87
C PHE A 97 -7.17 42.09 1.24
N ALA A 98 -8.47 41.88 1.46
CA ALA A 98 -9.01 40.55 1.72
C ALA A 98 -9.02 39.70 0.43
N ARG A 99 -7.87 39.12 0.10
CA ARG A 99 -7.82 37.93 -0.75
C ARG A 99 -7.87 36.74 0.20
N PRO A 100 -8.94 35.93 0.19
CA PRO A 100 -8.95 34.69 0.94
C PRO A 100 -7.72 33.89 0.52
N ALA A 101 -6.79 33.66 1.45
CA ALA A 101 -5.70 32.74 1.21
C ALA A 101 -6.29 31.32 1.33
N GLU A 102 -6.20 30.55 0.26
CA GLU A 102 -6.54 29.14 0.30
C GLU A 102 -5.52 28.42 1.18
N GLN A 103 -5.93 28.03 2.39
CA GLN A 103 -5.11 27.19 3.25
C GLN A 103 -5.55 25.73 3.08
N ARG A 104 -4.65 24.91 2.56
CA ARG A 104 -4.84 23.46 2.48
C ARG A 104 -4.51 22.86 3.84
N ILE A 105 -5.52 22.45 4.60
CA ILE A 105 -5.36 21.76 5.88
C ILE A 105 -5.36 20.25 5.59
N GLU A 106 -4.29 19.58 5.99
CA GLU A 106 -4.18 18.12 5.96
C GLU A 106 -4.77 17.57 7.27
N VAL A 107 -5.95 16.96 7.20
CA VAL A 107 -6.54 16.26 8.36
C VAL A 107 -6.21 14.77 8.24
N PRO A 108 -5.66 14.14 9.30
CA PRO A 108 -5.42 12.70 9.29
C PRO A 108 -6.76 11.96 9.25
N PHE A 109 -6.92 11.08 8.27
CA PHE A 109 -8.01 10.13 8.22
C PHE A 109 -7.49 8.73 8.58
N LEU A 110 -8.31 7.95 9.29
CA LEU A 110 -7.97 6.62 9.75
C LEU A 110 -9.16 5.67 9.61
N GLY A 111 -8.89 4.46 9.15
CA GLY A 111 -9.78 3.32 9.09
C GLY A 111 -9.01 2.02 9.31
N SER A 112 -9.66 0.89 9.13
CA SER A 112 -9.06 -0.44 9.26
C SER A 112 -9.02 -1.16 7.92
N GLY A 113 -8.18 -2.18 7.86
CA GLY A 113 -8.05 -3.05 6.71
C GLY A 113 -7.51 -4.41 7.11
N ILE A 114 -7.66 -5.39 6.23
CA ILE A 114 -7.22 -6.76 6.46
C ILE A 114 -6.31 -7.19 5.32
N LEU A 115 -5.12 -7.69 5.64
CA LEU A 115 -4.22 -8.33 4.69
C LEU A 115 -4.75 -9.71 4.32
N ILE A 116 -4.84 -10.00 3.03
CA ILE A 116 -5.47 -11.22 2.51
C ILE A 116 -4.47 -12.22 1.89
N ASP A 117 -3.22 -11.79 1.68
CA ASP A 117 -2.17 -12.68 1.19
C ASP A 117 -0.74 -12.24 1.61
N GLY A 118 0.23 -13.10 1.30
CA GLY A 118 1.65 -12.87 1.55
C GLY A 118 2.34 -11.92 0.57
N GLU A 119 1.63 -11.39 -0.41
CA GLU A 119 2.13 -10.37 -1.33
C GLU A 119 1.85 -8.96 -0.82
N GLY A 120 0.96 -8.81 0.17
CA GLY A 120 0.63 -7.51 0.76
C GLY A 120 -0.61 -6.87 0.13
N HIS A 121 -1.51 -7.68 -0.44
CA HIS A 121 -2.85 -7.24 -0.79
C HIS A 121 -3.71 -7.08 0.45
N LEU A 122 -4.51 -6.02 0.46
CA LEU A 122 -5.31 -5.57 1.60
C LEU A 122 -6.72 -5.22 1.12
N VAL A 123 -7.74 -5.64 1.87
CA VAL A 123 -9.13 -5.25 1.66
C VAL A 123 -9.57 -4.26 2.73
N THR A 124 -10.28 -3.20 2.32
CA THR A 124 -10.90 -2.19 3.18
C THR A 124 -12.18 -1.68 2.52
N ASN A 125 -12.79 -0.64 3.09
CA ASN A 125 -13.93 0.02 2.51
C ASN A 125 -13.53 1.11 1.51
N VAL A 126 -14.37 1.36 0.50
CA VAL A 126 -14.14 2.46 -0.44
C VAL A 126 -14.14 3.80 0.28
N HIS A 127 -15.09 4.01 1.18
CA HIS A 127 -15.20 5.29 1.90
C HIS A 127 -13.97 5.61 2.76
N VAL A 128 -13.14 4.61 3.10
CA VAL A 128 -11.89 4.78 3.84
C VAL A 128 -10.80 5.40 2.96
N VAL A 129 -10.81 5.12 1.66
CA VAL A 129 -9.70 5.48 0.75
C VAL A 129 -10.07 6.50 -0.31
N GLU A 130 -11.37 6.75 -0.54
CA GLU A 130 -11.84 7.61 -1.63
C GLU A 130 -11.43 9.08 -1.51
N ARG A 131 -11.30 9.61 -0.29
CA ARG A 131 -11.00 11.03 -0.02
C ARG A 131 -9.55 11.27 0.37
N VAL A 132 -8.76 10.22 0.37
CA VAL A 132 -7.43 10.20 0.94
C VAL A 132 -6.39 10.43 -0.16
N VAL A 133 -5.53 11.41 0.03
CA VAL A 133 -4.31 11.60 -0.74
C VAL A 133 -3.19 10.80 -0.07
N ASP A 134 -2.42 10.07 -0.87
CA ASP A 134 -1.31 9.22 -0.45
C ASP A 134 -1.66 8.24 0.68
N PRO A 135 -2.46 7.20 0.38
CA PRO A 135 -2.84 6.24 1.40
C PRO A 135 -1.61 5.48 1.94
N PHE A 136 -1.60 5.27 3.25
CA PHE A 136 -0.59 4.50 3.95
C PHE A 136 -1.26 3.46 4.86
N VAL A 137 -0.51 2.41 5.16
CA VAL A 137 -0.91 1.33 6.04
C VAL A 137 0.03 1.31 7.23
N THR A 138 -0.51 1.23 8.44
CA THR A 138 0.25 1.03 9.68
C THR A 138 0.04 -0.41 10.15
N LEU A 139 1.14 -1.15 10.23
CA LEU A 139 1.16 -2.53 10.72
C LEU A 139 1.07 -2.58 12.25
N ASN A 140 0.81 -3.78 12.79
CA ASN A 140 0.76 -4.01 14.24
C ASN A 140 2.08 -3.67 14.98
N ASP A 141 3.21 -3.73 14.28
CA ASP A 141 4.53 -3.34 14.79
C ASP A 141 4.79 -1.82 14.74
N GLY A 142 3.81 -1.04 14.29
CA GLY A 142 3.87 0.42 14.20
C GLY A 142 4.53 0.95 12.93
N ARG A 143 5.08 0.09 12.06
CA ARG A 143 5.66 0.55 10.78
C ARG A 143 4.58 1.07 9.85
N ARG A 144 4.87 2.20 9.21
CA ARG A 144 4.03 2.77 8.15
C ARG A 144 4.62 2.45 6.79
N VAL A 145 3.76 2.02 5.88
CA VAL A 145 4.12 1.66 4.50
C VAL A 145 3.15 2.34 3.56
N ALA A 146 3.66 2.88 2.46
CA ALA A 146 2.80 3.43 1.41
C ALA A 146 1.95 2.33 0.80
N ALA A 147 0.70 2.65 0.49
CA ALA A 147 -0.21 1.74 -0.19
C ALA A 147 -0.72 2.37 -1.48
N GLN A 148 -1.07 1.53 -2.43
CA GLN A 148 -1.67 1.92 -3.69
C GLN A 148 -3.05 1.32 -3.81
N LEU A 149 -4.04 2.12 -4.20
CA LEU A 149 -5.35 1.62 -4.59
C LEU A 149 -5.21 0.87 -5.93
N LEU A 150 -5.55 -0.42 -5.93
CA LEU A 150 -5.57 -1.24 -7.15
C LEU A 150 -6.93 -1.18 -7.83
N ASP A 151 -8.00 -1.43 -7.07
CA ASP A 151 -9.37 -1.42 -7.58
C ASP A 151 -10.37 -1.12 -6.46
N LYS A 152 -11.58 -0.72 -6.84
CA LYS A 152 -12.69 -0.50 -5.91
C LYS A 152 -14.05 -0.74 -6.55
N ASP A 153 -14.98 -1.28 -5.77
CA ASP A 153 -16.40 -1.35 -6.11
C ASP A 153 -17.22 -0.50 -5.12
N ASN A 154 -17.72 0.63 -5.61
CA ASN A 154 -18.56 1.54 -4.84
C ASN A 154 -19.93 0.96 -4.48
N ARG A 155 -20.42 -0.07 -5.20
CA ARG A 155 -21.76 -0.65 -4.98
C ARG A 155 -21.82 -1.47 -3.70
N VAL A 156 -20.71 -2.13 -3.37
CA VAL A 156 -20.56 -2.97 -2.17
C VAL A 156 -19.61 -2.37 -1.13
N ASP A 157 -19.10 -1.16 -1.38
CA ASP A 157 -18.17 -0.44 -0.50
C ASP A 157 -16.91 -1.27 -0.15
N VAL A 158 -16.30 -1.89 -1.18
CA VAL A 158 -15.05 -2.67 -1.05
C VAL A 158 -13.94 -2.07 -1.91
N ALA A 159 -12.74 -1.94 -1.33
CA ALA A 159 -11.54 -1.50 -2.01
C ALA A 159 -10.38 -2.48 -1.81
N LEU A 160 -9.61 -2.72 -2.87
CA LEU A 160 -8.40 -3.53 -2.87
C LEU A 160 -7.17 -2.62 -2.99
N LEU A 161 -6.26 -2.74 -2.02
CA LEU A 161 -5.02 -1.99 -1.97
C LEU A 161 -3.82 -2.94 -2.01
N LYS A 162 -2.67 -2.41 -2.43
CA LYS A 162 -1.37 -3.08 -2.37
C LYS A 162 -0.39 -2.26 -1.56
N ALA A 163 0.21 -2.88 -0.54
CA ALA A 163 1.37 -2.33 0.17
C ALA A 163 2.64 -3.14 -0.18
N ASP A 164 3.79 -2.49 -0.18
CA ASP A 164 5.07 -3.18 -0.38
C ASP A 164 5.56 -3.79 0.95
N LEU A 165 5.16 -5.05 1.16
CA LEU A 165 5.43 -5.80 2.39
C LEU A 165 6.16 -7.10 2.07
N LYS A 166 7.20 -7.41 2.84
CA LYS A 166 7.91 -8.69 2.72
C LYS A 166 7.26 -9.73 3.62
N LYS A 167 6.45 -10.62 3.03
CA LYS A 167 5.79 -11.75 3.71
C LYS A 167 5.02 -11.32 4.98
N PRO A 168 4.03 -10.42 4.85
CA PRO A 168 3.26 -9.99 6.00
C PRO A 168 2.37 -11.15 6.52
N PRO A 169 1.96 -11.13 7.80
CA PRO A 169 0.84 -11.95 8.25
C PRO A 169 -0.43 -11.57 7.49
N PHE A 170 -1.26 -12.56 7.16
CA PHE A 170 -2.51 -12.35 6.43
C PHE A 170 -3.60 -13.28 6.94
N ALA A 171 -4.85 -12.87 6.78
CA ALA A 171 -6.01 -13.65 7.14
C ALA A 171 -6.38 -14.60 5.98
N THR A 172 -6.72 -15.83 6.31
CA THR A 172 -7.25 -16.79 5.32
C THR A 172 -8.75 -16.56 5.16
N MET A 173 -9.24 -16.49 3.92
CA MET A 173 -10.67 -16.35 3.65
C MET A 173 -11.42 -17.65 4.01
N GLY A 174 -12.57 -17.49 4.67
CA GLY A 174 -13.52 -18.57 4.89
C GLY A 174 -14.60 -18.59 3.80
N ASP A 175 -15.37 -19.68 3.77
CA ASP A 175 -16.54 -19.82 2.92
C ASP A 175 -17.80 -19.41 3.69
N SER A 176 -18.43 -18.32 3.27
CA SER A 176 -19.62 -17.77 3.94
C SER A 176 -20.89 -18.58 3.68
N ASP A 177 -20.94 -19.36 2.59
CA ASP A 177 -22.08 -20.23 2.29
C ASP A 177 -22.13 -21.46 3.20
N SER A 178 -21.06 -21.68 3.99
CA SER A 178 -20.87 -22.84 4.87
C SER A 178 -21.02 -22.54 6.37
N LEU A 179 -21.48 -21.33 6.73
CA LEU A 179 -21.69 -20.85 8.10
C LEU A 179 -23.16 -20.91 8.52
#